data_AF-A0A536XTD4-F1
#
_entry.id   AF-A0A536XTD4-F1
#
_cell.length_a   1.000
_cell.length_b   1.000
_cell.length_c   1.000
_cell.angle_alpha   90.00
_cell.angle_beta   90.00
_cell.angle_gamma   90.00
#
_symmetry.space_group_name_H-M   'P 1'
#
loop_
_entity.id
_entity.type
_entity.pdbx_description
1 polymer ?
#
loop_
_entity_poly.entity_id
_entity_poly.type
_entity_poly.pdbx_seq_one_letter_code
_entity_poly.pdbx_strand_id
1 'polypeptide(L)'
;SLKLARAVLGELGGINPLHKGSVEQAGFAVLKSPIPSILVETAFISNPDEETRLNDAAYQEKIAHAILRGVKSYIAKNPPLSRSTLASIR
;
A
#
# COMPACT_ATOMS: atom_id res chain seq x y z
N SER A 1 -2.31 -10.54 0.22
CA SER A 1 -2.46 -9.11 0.53
C SER A 1 -1.91 -8.65 1.87
N LEU A 2 -2.04 -9.40 2.98
CA LEU A 2 -1.61 -8.93 4.32
C LEU A 2 -0.12 -8.52 4.41
N LYS A 3 0.79 -9.24 3.75
CA LYS A 3 2.22 -8.86 3.71
C LYS A 3 2.45 -7.51 3.00
N LEU A 4 1.77 -7.28 1.88
CA LEU A 4 1.80 -6.01 1.15
C LEU A 4 1.21 -4.89 2.01
N ALA A 5 0.05 -5.12 2.62
CA ALA A 5 -0.60 -4.14 3.48
C ALA A 5 0.28 -3.71 4.65
N ARG A 6 0.94 -4.65 5.33
CA ARG A 6 1.87 -4.33 6.44
C ARG A 6 3.09 -3.55 5.98
N ALA A 7 3.63 -3.87 4.81
CA ALA A 7 4.77 -3.14 4.25
C ALA A 7 4.40 -1.68 3.93
N VAL A 8 3.22 -1.44 3.34
CA VAL A 8 2.72 -0.08 3.04
C VAL A 8 2.35 0.66 4.32
N LEU A 9 1.67 0.02 5.28
CA LEU A 9 1.27 0.63 6.55
C LEU A 9 2.49 1.12 7.37
N GLY A 10 3.57 0.34 7.38
CA GLY A 10 4.80 0.72 8.07
C GLY A 10 5.44 2.01 7.51
N GLU A 11 5.37 2.22 6.20
CA GLU A 11 5.87 3.44 5.56
C GLU A 11 4.95 4.65 5.78
N LEU A 12 3.63 4.43 5.84
CA LEU A 12 2.64 5.48 6.08
C LEU A 12 2.64 5.99 7.52
N GLY A 13 2.96 5.12 8.49
CA GLY A 13 3.02 5.50 9.91
C GLY A 13 4.07 6.56 10.25
N GLY A 14 5.03 6.81 9.35
CA GLY A 14 6.00 7.90 9.47
C GLY A 14 5.53 9.26 8.96
N ILE A 15 4.37 9.34 8.31
CA ILE A 15 3.84 10.58 7.71
C ILE A 15 2.82 11.25 8.63
N ASN A 16 1.90 10.45 9.20
CA ASN A 16 0.82 10.93 10.06
C ASN A 16 0.51 9.93 11.18
N PRO A 17 -0.18 10.38 12.24
CA PRO A 17 -0.84 9.48 13.17
C PRO A 17 -1.75 8.52 12.39
N LEU A 18 -1.53 7.23 12.56
CA LEU A 18 -2.37 6.22 11.94
C LEU A 18 -3.73 6.19 12.65
N HIS A 19 -4.82 6.16 11.89
CA HIS A 19 -6.15 5.91 12.45
C HIS A 19 -6.21 4.56 13.18
N LYS A 20 -5.48 3.56 12.67
CA LYS A 20 -5.24 2.25 13.31
C LYS A 20 -3.79 1.82 13.09
N GLY A 21 -3.15 1.33 14.16
CA GLY A 21 -1.78 0.79 14.09
C GLY A 21 -1.66 -0.59 13.44
N SER A 22 -2.76 -1.15 12.91
CA SER A 22 -2.82 -2.50 12.35
C SER A 22 -3.62 -2.52 11.04
N VAL A 23 -3.30 -3.48 10.17
CA VAL A 23 -4.05 -3.73 8.94
C VAL A 23 -5.44 -4.26 9.27
N GLU A 24 -6.47 -3.64 8.69
CA GLU A 24 -7.85 -4.09 8.78
C GLU A 24 -8.25 -4.96 7.58
N GLN A 25 -9.30 -5.77 7.76
CA GLN A 25 -9.83 -6.64 6.71
C GLN A 25 -11.33 -6.39 6.57
N ALA A 26 -11.78 -6.23 5.33
CA ALA A 26 -13.17 -6.03 4.99
C ALA A 26 -13.49 -6.63 3.61
N GLY A 27 -14.76 -6.95 3.37
CA GLY A 27 -15.25 -7.65 2.17
C GLY A 27 -15.40 -6.78 0.92
N PHE A 28 -14.53 -5.78 0.71
CA PHE A 28 -14.64 -4.87 -0.44
C PHE A 28 -14.48 -5.59 -1.78
N ALA A 29 -15.39 -5.33 -2.72
CA ALA A 29 -15.39 -5.98 -4.03
C ALA A 29 -14.09 -5.74 -4.82
N VAL A 30 -13.54 -4.53 -4.74
CA VAL A 30 -12.28 -4.14 -5.40
C VAL A 30 -11.06 -4.92 -4.92
N LEU A 31 -11.16 -5.62 -3.78
CA LEU A 31 -10.08 -6.44 -3.23
C LEU A 31 -10.17 -7.92 -3.65
N LYS A 32 -11.24 -8.33 -4.35
CA LYS A 32 -11.43 -9.70 -4.84
C LYS A 32 -10.64 -9.89 -6.14
N SER A 33 -9.35 -10.20 -6.01
CA SER A 33 -8.41 -10.34 -7.12
C SER A 33 -7.49 -11.54 -6.95
N PRO A 34 -7.07 -12.23 -8.04
CA PRO A 34 -6.07 -13.29 -7.98
C PRO A 34 -4.66 -12.77 -7.63
N ILE A 35 -4.44 -11.46 -7.68
CA ILE A 35 -3.18 -10.81 -7.27
C ILE A 35 -3.34 -10.14 -5.89
N PRO A 36 -2.24 -9.88 -5.16
CA PRO A 36 -2.31 -9.13 -3.91
C PRO A 36 -2.90 -7.72 -4.12
N SER A 37 -4.10 -7.48 -3.58
CA SER A 37 -4.78 -6.18 -3.60
C SER A 37 -4.96 -5.63 -2.18
N ILE A 38 -4.81 -4.31 -2.03
CA ILE A 38 -5.04 -3.55 -0.78
C ILE A 38 -5.84 -2.28 -1.08
N LEU A 39 -6.56 -1.77 -0.09
CA LEU A 39 -7.16 -0.44 -0.11
C LEU A 39 -6.36 0.42 0.88
N VAL A 40 -5.98 1.63 0.48
CA VAL A 40 -5.24 2.58 1.32
C VAL A 40 -6.13 3.79 1.56
N GLU A 41 -6.53 3.99 2.82
CA GLU A 41 -7.19 5.21 3.25
C GLU A 41 -6.11 6.25 3.59
N THR A 42 -6.07 7.34 2.81
CA THR A 42 -4.99 8.33 2.88
C THR A 42 -5.25 9.45 3.89
N ALA A 43 -6.52 9.78 4.10
CA ALA A 43 -7.04 10.73 5.08
C ALA A 43 -8.59 10.67 5.08
N PHE A 44 -9.21 11.27 6.09
CA PHE A 44 -10.66 11.47 6.20
C PHE A 44 -11.03 12.85 5.66
N ILE A 45 -11.69 12.90 4.49
CA ILE A 45 -12.18 14.18 3.92
C ILE A 45 -13.22 14.88 4.80
N SER A 46 -13.88 14.14 5.70
CA SER A 46 -14.81 14.71 6.68
C SER A 46 -14.12 15.48 7.82
N ASN A 47 -12.81 15.37 7.95
CA ASN A 47 -12.00 16.15 8.88
C ASN A 47 -11.38 17.34 8.12
N PRO A 48 -11.73 18.61 8.43
CA PRO A 48 -11.25 19.79 7.71
C PRO A 48 -9.72 19.92 7.64
N ASP A 49 -9.01 19.49 8.69
CA ASP A 49 -7.55 19.54 8.74
C ASP A 49 -6.93 18.51 7.77
N GLU A 50 -7.56 17.33 7.67
CA GLU A 50 -7.12 16.27 6.76
C GLU A 50 -7.52 16.57 5.31
N GLU A 51 -8.69 17.16 5.08
CA GLU A 51 -9.10 17.68 3.77
C GLU A 51 -8.13 18.73 3.25
N THR A 52 -7.71 19.67 4.12
CA THR A 52 -6.71 20.68 3.75
C THR A 52 -5.40 20.03 3.33
N ARG A 53 -4.94 19.00 4.06
CA ARG A 53 -3.74 18.23 3.68
C ARG A 53 -3.94 17.46 2.38
N LEU A 54 -5.11 16.89 2.15
CA LEU A 54 -5.41 16.18 0.91
C LEU A 54 -5.30 17.08 -0.32
N ASN A 55 -5.47 18.40 -0.17
CA ASN A 55 -5.26 19.39 -1.23
C ASN A 55 -3.82 19.94 -1.33
N ASP A 56 -2.92 19.54 -0.43
CA ASP A 56 -1.50 19.94 -0.43
C ASP A 56 -0.66 18.98 -1.30
N ALA A 57 -0.06 19.51 -2.36
CA ALA A 57 0.77 18.73 -3.29
C ALA A 57 1.99 18.08 -2.61
N ALA A 58 2.65 18.75 -1.66
CA ALA A 58 3.78 18.19 -0.94
C ALA A 58 3.33 17.05 0.00
N TYR A 59 2.13 17.14 0.57
CA TYR A 59 1.55 16.05 1.34
C TYR A 59 1.18 14.84 0.48
N GLN A 60 0.54 15.06 -0.68
CA GLN A 60 0.26 14.01 -1.66
C GLN A 60 1.54 13.29 -2.09
N GLU A 61 2.61 14.04 -2.37
CA GLU A 61 3.90 13.51 -2.78
C GLU A 61 4.52 12.61 -1.69
N LYS A 62 4.40 13.00 -0.41
CA LYS A 62 4.84 12.18 0.73
C LYS A 62 4.11 10.84 0.77
N ILE A 63 2.77 10.85 0.64
CA ILE A 63 1.96 9.62 0.62
C ILE A 63 2.36 8.73 -0.55
N ALA A 64 2.44 9.30 -1.77
CA ALA A 64 2.80 8.55 -2.96
C ALA A 64 4.16 7.84 -2.80
N HIS A 65 5.15 8.56 -2.25
CA HIS A 65 6.46 7.99 -1.95
C HIS A 65 6.41 6.88 -0.90
N ALA A 66 5.62 7.01 0.18
CA ALA A 66 5.46 5.94 1.16
C ALA A 66 4.83 4.69 0.57
N ILE A 67 3.77 4.84 -0.24
CA ILE A 67 3.14 3.73 -0.95
C ILE A 67 4.17 3.05 -1.87
N LEU A 68 4.93 3.84 -2.64
CA LEU A 68 5.96 3.33 -3.53
C LEU A 68 7.04 2.53 -2.77
N ARG A 69 7.54 3.06 -1.64
CA ARG A 69 8.53 2.36 -0.81
C ARG A 69 7.96 1.05 -0.26
N GLY A 70 6.72 1.06 0.23
CA GLY A 70 6.05 -0.13 0.76
C GLY A 70 5.88 -1.22 -0.30
N VAL A 71 5.46 -0.84 -1.51
CA VAL A 71 5.34 -1.76 -2.65
C VAL A 71 6.71 -2.32 -3.06
N LYS A 72 7.74 -1.48 -3.17
CA LYS A 72 9.12 -1.92 -3.47
C LYS A 72 9.64 -2.90 -2.41
N SER A 73 9.44 -2.60 -1.13
CA SER A 73 9.81 -3.46 0.00
C SER A 73 9.09 -4.81 -0.05
N TYR A 74 7.79 -4.82 -0.37
CA TYR A 74 7.02 -6.05 -0.55
C TYR A 74 7.57 -6.91 -1.68
N ILE A 75 7.82 -6.33 -2.87
CA ILE A 75 8.34 -7.06 -4.03
C ILE A 75 9.74 -7.60 -3.75
N ALA A 76 10.63 -6.81 -3.14
CA ALA A 76 11.99 -7.25 -2.81
C ALA A 76 12.00 -8.46 -1.85
N LYS A 77 11.05 -8.52 -0.91
CA LYS A 77 10.90 -9.63 0.05
C LYS A 77 10.05 -10.79 -0.47
N ASN A 78 9.32 -10.59 -1.56
CA ASN A 78 8.46 -11.59 -2.19
C ASN A 78 8.69 -11.49 -3.71
N PRO A 79 9.91 -11.79 -4.18
CA PRO A 79 10.22 -11.68 -5.60
C PRO A 79 9.22 -12.55 -6.37
N PRO A 80 8.70 -12.09 -7.52
CA PRO A 80 7.86 -12.93 -8.35
C PRO A 80 8.65 -14.22 -8.64
N LEU A 81 8.01 -15.37 -8.44
CA LEU A 81 8.59 -16.64 -8.83
C LEU A 81 9.06 -16.47 -10.27
N SER A 82 10.38 -16.53 -10.49
CA SER A 82 10.92 -16.49 -11.85
C SER A 82 10.15 -17.51 -12.66
N ARG A 83 9.65 -17.12 -13.83
CA ARG A 83 9.02 -18.04 -14.77
C ARG A 83 10.10 -18.95 -15.35
N SER A 84 10.69 -19.82 -14.53
CA SER A 84 11.58 -20.90 -14.93
C SER A 84 10.71 -22.04 -15.47
N THR A 85 10.13 -21.83 -16.65
CA THR A 85 9.44 -22.90 -17.39
C THR A 85 9.57 -22.76 -18.90
N LEU A 86 10.61 -22.07 -19.39
CA LEU A 86 10.95 -22.03 -20.82
C LEU A 86 12.43 -22.28 -21.12
N ALA A 87 13.28 -22.43 -20.09
CA ALA A 87 14.72 -22.72 -20.27
C ALA A 87 15.06 -24.22 -20.07
N SER A 88 14.13 -25.13 -20.39
CA SER A 88 14.37 -26.59 -20.35
C SER A 88 13.97 -27.32 -21.63
N ILE A 89 13.73 -26.62 -22.73
CA ILE A 89 13.68 -27.25 -24.05
C ILE A 89 14.98 -26.89 -24.76
N ARG A 90 16.03 -27.61 -24.39
CA ARG A 90 17.12 -27.95 -25.30
C ARG A 90 16.83 -29.32 -25.87
#